data_AF-A0A8J4QB46-F1
#
_entry.id   AF-A0A8J4QB46-F1
#
_cell.length_a   1.000
_cell.length_b   1.000
_cell.length_c   1.000
_cell.angle_alpha   90.00
_cell.angle_beta   90.00
_cell.angle_gamma   90.00
#
_symmetry.space_group_name_H-M   'P 1'
#
loop_
_entity.id
_entity.type
_entity.pdbx_description
1 polymer ?
#
loop_
_entity_poly.entity_id
_entity_poly.type
_entity_poly.pdbx_seq_one_letter_code
_entity_poly.pdbx_strand_id
1 'polypeptide(L)'
;MRMLLQRNFLVVVLWIIGVVGANLYTVDCLPHRILLDTDVDTDDFFALLYLLKQNRSEFEVEAVTISVNAWADAGHAVNQIYDILYMMGRDDIAVGVGGDGGILEDGTILPNVGGYLPIIEQGNTTVGYCRYRQAIPVGRRLHIDSNYGIRKAFLPQKFR
;
A
#
# COMPACT_ATOMS: atom_id res chain seq x y z
N MET A 1 -4.60 -36.15 52.26
CA MET A 1 -3.44 -35.77 51.42
C MET A 1 -3.63 -36.09 49.93
N ARG A 2 -3.96 -37.33 49.53
CA ARG A 2 -4.09 -37.74 48.11
C ARG A 2 -5.12 -36.96 47.27
N MET A 3 -6.33 -36.69 47.80
CA MET A 3 -7.37 -35.95 47.04
C MET A 3 -7.01 -34.47 46.79
N LEU A 4 -6.28 -33.84 47.71
CA LEU A 4 -5.79 -32.46 47.54
C LEU A 4 -4.68 -32.36 46.50
N LEU A 5 -3.80 -33.37 46.47
CA LEU A 5 -2.73 -33.48 45.46
C LEU A 5 -3.31 -33.72 44.05
N GLN A 6 -4.32 -34.59 43.92
CA GLN A 6 -5.00 -34.82 42.64
C GLN A 6 -5.76 -33.59 42.13
N ARG A 7 -6.42 -32.85 43.02
CA ARG A 7 -7.14 -31.62 42.64
C ARG A 7 -6.18 -30.53 42.17
N ASN A 8 -5.07 -30.33 42.87
CA ASN A 8 -4.05 -29.36 42.46
C ASN A 8 -3.37 -29.77 41.15
N PHE A 9 -3.13 -31.07 40.94
CA PHE A 9 -2.59 -31.58 39.68
C PHE A 9 -3.53 -31.31 38.50
N LEU A 10 -4.84 -31.55 38.66
CA LEU A 10 -5.85 -31.26 37.65
C LEU A 10 -5.92 -29.76 37.29
N VAL A 11 -5.83 -28.88 38.28
CA VAL A 11 -5.81 -27.43 38.06
C VAL A 11 -4.58 -27.02 37.25
N VAL A 12 -3.40 -27.56 37.58
CA VAL A 12 -2.16 -27.30 36.84
C VAL A 12 -2.26 -27.81 35.39
N VAL A 13 -2.80 -29.01 35.18
CA VAL A 13 -3.00 -29.57 33.84
C VAL A 13 -3.96 -28.71 33.01
N LEU A 14 -5.08 -28.27 33.59
CA LEU A 14 -6.03 -27.37 32.90
C LEU A 14 -5.40 -26.02 32.58
N TRP A 15 -4.54 -25.49 33.46
CA TRP A 15 -3.82 -24.24 33.23
C TRP A 15 -2.81 -24.38 32.09
N ILE A 16 -2.05 -25.48 32.06
CA ILE A 16 -1.10 -25.79 30.97
C ILE A 16 -1.86 -25.95 29.65
N ILE A 17 -2.98 -26.69 29.63
CA ILE A 17 -3.82 -26.85 28.43
C ILE A 17 -4.38 -25.50 27.97
N GLY A 18 -4.82 -24.63 28.89
CA GLY A 18 -5.31 -23.29 28.56
C GLY A 18 -4.22 -22.41 27.96
N VAL A 19 -3.01 -22.41 28.53
CA VAL A 19 -1.86 -21.62 28.03
C VAL A 19 -1.33 -22.16 26.70
N VAL A 20 -1.16 -23.47 26.56
CA VAL A 20 -0.70 -24.11 25.33
C VAL A 20 -1.77 -24.00 24.23
N GLY A 21 -3.04 -24.18 24.58
CA GLY A 21 -4.17 -23.98 23.69
C GLY A 21 -4.24 -22.55 23.17
N ALA A 22 -4.09 -21.54 24.02
CA ALA A 22 -4.08 -20.13 23.61
C ALA A 22 -2.93 -19.79 22.64
N ASN A 23 -1.75 -20.39 22.82
CA ASN A 23 -0.62 -20.21 21.90
C ASN A 23 -0.78 -20.98 20.57
N LEU A 24 -1.63 -21.99 20.50
CA LEU A 24 -1.92 -22.74 19.27
C LEU A 24 -2.92 -22.03 18.35
N TYR A 25 -3.69 -21.05 18.87
CA TYR A 25 -4.66 -20.28 18.08
C TYR A 25 -4.12 -18.96 17.52
N THR A 26 -2.85 -18.63 17.76
CA THR A 26 -2.19 -17.54 17.03
C THR A 26 -1.85 -18.05 15.65
N VAL A 27 -2.82 -18.00 14.73
CA VAL A 27 -2.51 -18.08 13.31
C VAL A 27 -1.77 -16.79 12.98
N ASP A 28 -0.46 -16.88 12.76
CA ASP A 28 0.30 -15.82 12.11
C ASP A 28 -0.28 -15.67 10.70
N CYS A 29 -1.31 -14.85 10.56
CA CYS A 29 -1.82 -14.45 9.26
C CYS A 29 -0.77 -13.56 8.62
N LEU A 30 -0.32 -13.95 7.42
CA LEU A 30 0.48 -13.07 6.57
C LEU A 30 -0.33 -11.79 6.29
N PRO A 31 0.32 -10.62 6.24
CA PRO A 31 -0.37 -9.38 5.96
C PRO A 31 -1.01 -9.42 4.56
N HIS A 32 -2.10 -8.68 4.40
CA HIS A 32 -2.68 -8.42 3.08
C HIS A 32 -1.75 -7.49 2.33
N ARG A 33 -1.09 -8.04 1.31
CA ARG A 33 -0.16 -7.31 0.46
C ARG A 33 -0.94 -6.49 -0.56
N ILE A 34 -0.72 -5.19 -0.57
CA ILE A 34 -1.45 -4.22 -1.38
C ILE A 34 -0.51 -3.57 -2.39
N LEU A 35 -0.90 -3.66 -3.65
CA LEU A 35 -0.42 -2.78 -4.71
C LEU A 35 -1.53 -1.75 -4.96
N LEU A 36 -1.24 -0.47 -4.77
CA LEU A 36 -2.20 0.61 -4.97
C LEU A 36 -1.95 1.27 -6.31
N ASP A 37 -2.94 1.28 -7.20
CA ASP A 37 -2.95 2.11 -8.41
C ASP A 37 -3.91 3.28 -8.20
N THR A 38 -3.48 4.51 -8.49
CA THR A 38 -4.19 5.72 -8.10
C THR A 38 -3.92 6.89 -9.07
N ASP A 39 -4.91 7.74 -9.30
CA ASP A 39 -4.80 8.99 -10.05
C ASP A 39 -4.57 10.23 -9.18
N VAL A 40 -4.41 10.02 -7.87
CA VAL A 40 -3.94 11.01 -6.89
C VAL A 40 -4.92 12.18 -6.73
N ASP A 41 -6.21 11.91 -6.93
CA ASP A 41 -7.30 12.83 -6.65
C ASP A 41 -7.48 13.01 -5.12
N THR A 42 -8.44 13.86 -4.73
CA THR A 42 -8.64 14.22 -3.32
C THR A 42 -9.07 13.01 -2.48
N ASP A 43 -9.88 12.13 -3.04
CA ASP A 43 -10.31 10.89 -2.39
C ASP A 43 -9.18 9.86 -2.30
N ASP A 44 -8.36 9.71 -3.35
CA ASP A 44 -7.14 8.88 -3.30
C ASP A 44 -6.19 9.29 -2.21
N PHE A 45 -6.02 10.61 -2.00
CA PHE A 45 -5.20 11.13 -0.93
C PHE A 45 -5.65 10.57 0.43
N PHE A 46 -6.95 10.59 0.72
CA PHE A 46 -7.49 10.03 1.96
C PHE A 46 -7.41 8.49 2.00
N ALA A 47 -7.63 7.82 0.86
CA ALA A 47 -7.50 6.37 0.76
C ALA A 47 -6.07 5.91 1.05
N LEU A 48 -5.06 6.58 0.48
CA LEU A 48 -3.65 6.30 0.76
C LEU A 48 -3.33 6.53 2.24
N LEU A 49 -3.77 7.64 2.84
CA LEU A 49 -3.59 7.87 4.27
C LEU A 49 -4.21 6.76 5.11
N TYR A 50 -5.42 6.30 4.76
CA TYR A 50 -6.10 5.21 5.44
C TYR A 50 -5.27 3.92 5.38
N LEU A 51 -4.76 3.54 4.21
CA LEU A 51 -3.92 2.36 4.03
C LEU A 51 -2.61 2.45 4.82
N LEU A 52 -1.92 3.60 4.75
CA LEU A 52 -0.65 3.81 5.46
C LEU A 52 -0.83 3.86 6.99
N LYS A 53 -2.06 4.06 7.49
CA LYS A 53 -2.38 4.01 8.92
C LYS A 53 -2.70 2.63 9.44
N GLN A 54 -3.05 1.68 8.59
CA GLN A 54 -3.35 0.33 9.02
C GLN A 54 -2.17 -0.31 9.76
N ASN A 55 -2.48 -1.36 10.51
CA ASN A 55 -1.47 -2.20 11.13
C ASN A 55 -0.68 -2.91 10.03
N ARG A 56 0.66 -2.82 10.07
CA ARG A 56 1.51 -3.41 9.02
C ARG A 56 1.49 -4.95 9.06
N SER A 57 1.18 -5.52 10.23
CA SER A 57 0.97 -6.96 10.38
C SER A 57 -0.34 -7.43 9.72
N GLU A 58 -1.24 -6.52 9.38
CA GLU A 58 -2.53 -6.84 8.75
C GLU A 58 -2.58 -6.39 7.28
N PHE A 59 -1.98 -5.24 6.97
CA PHE A 59 -1.95 -4.60 5.66
C PHE A 59 -0.55 -4.09 5.33
N GLU A 60 0.04 -4.65 4.28
CA GLU A 60 1.37 -4.30 3.79
C GLU A 60 1.24 -3.63 2.42
N VAL A 61 1.34 -2.31 2.39
CA VAL A 61 1.45 -1.57 1.11
C VAL A 61 2.86 -1.74 0.57
N GLU A 62 2.97 -2.43 -0.55
CA GLU A 62 4.21 -2.85 -1.19
C GLU A 62 4.72 -1.81 -2.19
N ALA A 63 3.80 -1.28 -2.99
CA ALA A 63 4.10 -0.26 -3.97
C ALA A 63 2.86 0.58 -4.29
N VAL A 64 3.12 1.79 -4.77
CA VAL A 64 2.12 2.69 -5.34
C VAL A 64 2.43 2.86 -6.82
N THR A 65 1.41 2.78 -7.65
CA THR A 65 1.47 3.09 -9.06
C THR A 65 0.55 4.26 -9.37
N ILE A 66 1.01 5.16 -10.22
CA ILE A 66 0.27 6.37 -10.56
C ILE A 66 -0.32 6.22 -11.96
N SER A 67 -1.64 6.28 -12.05
CA SER A 67 -2.36 6.46 -13.30
C SER A 67 -2.51 7.95 -13.56
N VAL A 68 -2.28 8.40 -14.79
CA VAL A 68 -2.17 9.83 -15.12
C VAL A 68 -3.31 10.27 -16.03
N ASN A 69 -4.53 9.98 -15.60
CA ASN A 69 -5.74 10.09 -16.41
C ASN A 69 -6.69 11.21 -15.95
N ALA A 70 -6.30 12.04 -14.98
CA ALA A 70 -7.19 13.01 -14.36
C ALA A 70 -6.49 14.30 -13.86
N TRP A 71 -6.62 14.62 -12.57
CA TRP A 71 -6.35 15.95 -11.97
C TRP A 71 -4.87 16.35 -11.97
N ALA A 72 -3.95 15.39 -11.93
CA ALA A 72 -2.52 15.63 -11.83
C ALA A 72 -1.73 15.00 -13.00
N ASP A 73 -0.72 15.72 -13.50
CA ASP A 73 0.28 15.13 -14.39
C ASP A 73 1.27 14.23 -13.62
N ALA A 74 2.06 13.45 -14.35
CA ALA A 74 2.97 12.46 -13.80
C ALA A 74 3.98 13.07 -12.82
N GLY A 75 4.53 14.24 -13.15
CA GLY A 75 5.51 14.91 -12.31
C GLY A 75 4.90 15.37 -11.01
N HIS A 76 3.71 15.98 -11.08
CA HIS A 76 2.99 16.48 -9.92
C HIS A 76 2.54 15.36 -8.98
N ALA A 77 1.90 14.32 -9.53
CA ALA A 77 1.41 13.18 -8.77
C ALA A 77 2.53 12.44 -8.04
N VAL A 78 3.67 12.22 -8.71
CA VAL A 78 4.85 11.55 -8.11
C VAL A 78 5.35 12.29 -6.88
N ASN A 79 5.51 13.60 -7.00
CA ASN A 79 6.04 14.39 -5.92
C ASN A 79 5.08 14.39 -4.72
N GLN A 80 3.77 14.49 -4.98
CA GLN A 80 2.75 14.43 -3.94
C GLN A 80 2.79 13.09 -3.18
N ILE A 81 2.89 11.95 -3.90
CA ILE A 81 3.00 10.64 -3.26
C ILE A 81 4.27 10.54 -2.42
N TYR A 82 5.43 10.97 -2.93
CA TYR A 82 6.67 10.94 -2.15
C TYR A 82 6.64 11.83 -0.91
N ASP A 83 6.01 12.99 -0.98
CA ASP A 83 5.85 13.85 0.20
C ASP A 83 4.97 13.19 1.27
N ILE A 84 3.87 12.53 0.88
CA ILE A 84 3.01 11.78 1.81
C ILE A 84 3.80 10.63 2.45
N LEU A 85 4.49 9.84 1.63
CA LEU A 85 5.30 8.71 2.11
C LEU A 85 6.37 9.19 3.08
N TYR A 86 7.11 10.24 2.74
CA TYR A 86 8.10 10.85 3.62
C TYR A 86 7.49 11.33 4.95
N MET A 87 6.37 12.05 4.88
CA MET A 87 5.69 12.53 6.07
C MET A 87 5.18 11.39 6.96
N MET A 88 4.77 10.27 6.35
CA MET A 88 4.31 9.07 7.04
C MET A 88 5.45 8.13 7.47
N GLY A 89 6.71 8.46 7.15
CA GLY A 89 7.88 7.62 7.44
C GLY A 89 7.81 6.30 6.68
N ARG A 90 7.40 6.36 5.41
CA ARG A 90 7.18 5.24 4.49
C ARG A 90 7.99 5.36 3.20
N ASP A 91 9.20 5.92 3.27
CA ASP A 91 10.14 5.98 2.14
C ASP A 91 10.57 4.58 1.64
N ASP A 92 10.17 3.50 2.34
CA ASP A 92 10.35 2.10 1.95
C ASP A 92 9.47 1.66 0.76
N ILE A 93 8.36 2.38 0.49
CA ILE A 93 7.41 2.01 -0.57
C ILE A 93 7.91 2.51 -1.93
N ALA A 94 7.98 1.62 -2.91
CA ALA A 94 8.32 1.97 -4.27
C ALA A 94 7.15 2.69 -4.98
N VAL A 95 7.44 3.72 -5.77
CA VAL A 95 6.44 4.44 -6.57
C VAL A 95 6.77 4.30 -8.06
N GLY A 96 5.82 3.78 -8.84
CA GLY A 96 5.87 3.70 -10.29
C GLY A 96 4.93 4.71 -10.94
N VAL A 97 5.28 5.19 -12.14
CA VAL A 97 4.49 6.19 -12.86
C VAL A 97 4.07 5.66 -14.21
N GLY A 98 2.76 5.72 -14.46
CA GLY A 98 2.15 5.41 -15.73
C GLY A 98 2.53 6.43 -16.80
N GLY A 99 1.90 6.31 -17.94
CA GLY A 99 2.07 7.31 -19.00
C GLY A 99 1.00 8.40 -18.93
N ASP A 100 1.37 9.61 -19.32
CA ASP A 100 0.48 10.80 -19.43
C ASP A 100 -0.52 10.73 -20.59
N GLY A 101 -0.37 9.75 -21.48
CA GLY A 101 -1.26 9.55 -22.62
C GLY A 101 -2.53 8.79 -22.25
N GLY A 102 -3.61 9.04 -23.01
CA GLY A 102 -4.86 8.30 -22.91
C GLY A 102 -5.11 7.34 -24.08
N ILE A 103 -6.10 6.46 -23.92
CA ILE A 103 -6.70 5.69 -25.01
C ILE A 103 -8.08 6.28 -25.27
N LEU A 104 -8.35 6.70 -26.51
CA LEU A 104 -9.65 7.25 -26.90
C LEU A 104 -10.74 6.18 -26.92
N GLU A 105 -12.01 6.59 -26.94
CA GLU A 105 -13.16 5.66 -27.01
C GLU A 105 -13.15 4.78 -28.26
N ASP A 106 -12.53 5.25 -29.35
CA ASP A 106 -12.37 4.50 -30.60
C ASP A 106 -11.17 3.52 -30.57
N GLY A 107 -10.47 3.42 -29.45
CA GLY A 107 -9.30 2.57 -29.26
C GLY A 107 -7.98 3.18 -29.75
N THR A 108 -7.99 4.43 -30.25
CA THR A 108 -6.75 5.12 -30.63
C THR A 108 -5.88 5.36 -29.41
N ILE A 109 -4.66 4.84 -29.44
CA ILE A 109 -3.66 5.06 -28.41
C ILE A 109 -2.94 6.39 -28.69
N LEU A 110 -3.02 7.33 -27.75
CA LEU A 110 -2.32 8.60 -27.83
C LEU A 110 -0.82 8.44 -27.50
N PRO A 111 0.03 9.42 -27.85
CA PRO A 111 1.42 9.44 -27.41
C PRO A 111 1.53 9.37 -25.88
N ASN A 112 2.64 8.80 -25.38
CA ASN A 112 2.95 8.68 -23.95
C ASN A 112 1.97 7.84 -23.13
N VAL A 113 1.13 6.98 -23.70
CA VAL A 113 0.39 5.97 -22.91
C VAL A 113 1.38 4.96 -22.33
N GLY A 114 1.28 4.70 -21.02
CA GLY A 114 2.14 3.75 -20.31
C GLY A 114 1.59 2.33 -20.43
N GLY A 115 2.44 1.39 -20.88
CA GLY A 115 2.16 -0.05 -20.92
C GLY A 115 0.74 -0.48 -21.28
N TYR A 116 0.35 -0.16 -22.50
CA TYR A 116 -0.87 -0.66 -23.11
C TYR A 116 -0.48 -1.83 -24.03
N LEU A 117 -0.73 -3.06 -23.59
CA LEU A 117 -1.00 -4.13 -24.55
C LEU A 117 -2.50 -4.40 -24.49
N PRO A 118 -3.21 -4.42 -25.62
CA PRO A 118 -4.58 -4.91 -25.68
C PRO A 118 -4.67 -6.30 -25.03
N ILE A 119 -5.80 -6.62 -24.38
CA ILE A 119 -6.04 -7.93 -23.73
C ILE A 119 -5.72 -9.11 -24.68
N ILE A 120 -5.98 -8.93 -25.99
CA ILE A 120 -5.71 -9.94 -27.03
C ILE A 120 -4.21 -10.15 -27.24
N GLU A 121 -3.40 -9.11 -27.13
CA GLU A 121 -1.94 -9.18 -27.28
C GLU A 121 -1.21 -9.61 -25.99
N GLN A 122 -1.86 -9.50 -24.83
CA GLN A 122 -1.30 -10.01 -23.57
C GLN A 122 -1.16 -11.54 -23.55
N GLY A 123 -2.00 -12.28 -24.29
CA GLY A 123 -1.95 -13.75 -24.33
C GLY A 123 -2.01 -14.36 -22.92
N ASN A 124 -1.21 -15.41 -22.65
CA ASN A 124 -1.01 -15.96 -21.30
C ASN A 124 0.11 -15.24 -20.51
N THR A 125 0.57 -14.10 -21.03
CA THR A 125 1.67 -13.31 -20.45
C THR A 125 1.07 -12.22 -19.55
N THR A 126 1.63 -12.04 -18.37
CA THR A 126 1.16 -11.00 -17.44
C THR A 126 1.77 -9.63 -17.71
N VAL A 127 2.55 -9.48 -18.79
CA VAL A 127 3.47 -8.36 -18.98
C VAL A 127 3.33 -7.81 -20.39
N GLY A 128 2.38 -6.88 -20.56
CA GLY A 128 2.59 -5.86 -21.58
C GLY A 128 3.82 -5.02 -21.25
N TYR A 129 4.42 -4.35 -22.24
CA TYR A 129 5.49 -3.37 -22.02
C TYR A 129 5.17 -2.61 -20.72
N CYS A 130 6.06 -2.64 -19.72
CA CYS A 130 5.71 -2.25 -18.36
C CYS A 130 4.89 -0.94 -18.31
N ARG A 131 3.68 -0.97 -17.73
CA ARG A 131 2.86 0.23 -17.47
C ARG A 131 3.64 1.32 -16.78
N TYR A 132 4.61 0.93 -15.96
CA TYR A 132 5.42 1.78 -15.12
C TYR A 132 6.88 1.66 -15.56
N ARG A 133 7.44 2.74 -16.10
CA ARG A 133 8.74 2.74 -16.80
C ARG A 133 9.91 2.37 -15.87
N GLN A 134 9.78 2.66 -14.57
CA GLN A 134 10.72 2.30 -13.49
C GLN A 134 10.12 2.79 -12.16
N ALA A 135 10.58 2.27 -11.02
CA ALA A 135 10.40 2.97 -9.76
C ALA A 135 11.17 4.30 -9.80
N ILE A 136 10.52 5.40 -9.41
CA ILE A 136 11.18 6.70 -9.37
C ILE A 136 12.20 6.71 -8.21
N PRO A 137 13.44 7.17 -8.42
CA PRO A 137 14.39 7.27 -7.32
C PRO A 137 13.93 8.27 -6.25
N VAL A 138 14.00 7.87 -4.98
CA VAL A 138 13.71 8.73 -3.83
C VAL A 138 14.74 9.87 -3.80
N GLY A 139 14.31 11.13 -3.76
CA GLY A 139 15.23 12.28 -3.58
C GLY A 139 14.83 13.60 -4.22
N ARG A 140 13.82 13.63 -5.10
CA ARG A 140 13.21 14.88 -5.57
C ARG A 140 11.99 15.17 -4.71
N ARG A 141 12.14 16.11 -3.78
CA ARG A 141 11.07 16.62 -2.91
C ARG A 141 10.68 18.01 -3.39
N LEU A 142 9.41 18.37 -3.31
CA LEU A 142 8.95 19.68 -3.76
C LEU A 142 9.50 20.80 -2.87
N HIS A 143 9.86 21.90 -3.52
CA HIS A 143 10.07 23.21 -2.90
C HIS A 143 8.82 24.11 -3.06
N ILE A 144 7.93 23.79 -4.02
CA ILE A 144 6.66 24.48 -4.34
C ILE A 144 5.74 23.48 -5.07
N ASP A 145 4.41 23.65 -5.04
CA ASP A 145 3.36 22.77 -5.63
C ASP A 145 2.89 21.57 -4.78
N SER A 146 2.45 21.82 -3.54
CA SER A 146 1.61 20.87 -2.82
C SER A 146 0.14 21.25 -3.00
N ASN A 147 -0.67 20.37 -3.59
CA ASN A 147 -2.13 20.56 -3.70
C ASN A 147 -2.81 20.80 -2.34
N TYR A 148 -2.20 20.36 -1.24
CA TYR A 148 -2.81 20.38 0.09
C TYR A 148 -1.97 21.08 1.18
N GLY A 149 -0.68 21.34 0.95
CA GLY A 149 0.19 22.11 1.86
C GLY A 149 0.34 21.52 3.27
N ILE A 150 0.02 20.22 3.46
CA ILE A 150 -0.10 19.61 4.80
C ILE A 150 1.28 19.34 5.39
N ARG A 151 1.48 19.73 6.66
CA ARG A 151 2.70 19.38 7.41
C ARG A 151 2.52 18.04 8.11
N LYS A 152 3.62 17.28 8.24
CA LYS A 152 3.70 16.01 8.99
C LYS A 152 2.99 16.02 10.35
N ALA A 153 3.06 17.14 11.08
CA ALA A 153 2.44 17.29 12.41
C ALA A 153 0.91 17.21 12.39
N PHE A 154 0.26 17.52 11.26
CA PHE A 154 -1.20 17.49 11.10
C PHE A 154 -1.71 16.18 10.50
N LEU A 155 -0.82 15.30 10.02
CA LEU A 155 -1.25 13.96 9.66
C LEU A 155 -1.72 13.24 10.93
N PRO A 156 -2.81 12.45 10.85
CA PRO A 156 -3.25 11.65 11.99
C PRO A 156 -2.04 10.93 12.57
N GLN A 157 -1.79 10.96 13.86
CA GLN A 157 -0.69 10.18 14.43
C GLN A 157 -1.26 8.81 14.82
N LYS A 158 -0.48 7.72 14.72
CA LYS A 158 -0.97 6.45 15.28
C LYS A 158 -1.25 6.70 16.77
N PHE A 159 -2.43 6.32 17.26
CA PHE A 159 -2.66 6.28 18.70
C PHE A 159 -1.61 5.35 19.29
N ARG A 160 -0.81 5.91 20.20
CA ARG A 160 0.31 5.22 20.83
C ARG A 160 -0.18 4.18 21.83
#